data_AF-A0A0H4BA78-F1
#
_entry.id   AF-A0A0H4BA78-F1
#
_cell.length_a   1.000
_cell.length_b   1.000
_cell.length_c   1.000
_cell.angle_alpha   90.00
_cell.angle_beta   90.00
_cell.angle_gamma   90.00
#
_symmetry.space_group_name_H-M   'P 1'
#
loop_
_entity.id
_entity.type
_entity.pdbx_description
1 polymer ?
#
loop_
_entity_poly.entity_id
_entity_poly.type
_entity_poly.pdbx_seq_one_letter_code
_entity_poly.pdbx_strand_id
1 'polypeptide(L)'
;MISVAEAAEILGRSKSTVYAALNSSPPRLHYHDLRRRLLLREGLENRFARSTRPRIDKPQPQASEAKSQTANDFEKQWEIIAETANQTLDSSALLAPPWSGQQWAVLAGTIQVGMEALDAETYKV
;
A
#
# COMPACT_ATOMS: atom_id res chain seq x y z
N MET A 1 17.10 9.21 31.50
CA MET A 1 16.14 8.70 30.49
C MET A 1 15.87 9.81 29.49
N ILE A 2 15.47 9.50 28.26
CA ILE A 2 15.28 10.48 27.18
C ILE A 2 13.95 10.24 26.46
N SER A 3 13.40 11.27 25.84
CA SER A 3 12.23 11.20 24.97
C SER A 3 12.55 10.59 23.60
N VAL A 4 11.51 10.27 22.82
CA VAL A 4 11.66 9.84 21.42
C VAL A 4 12.29 10.93 20.56
N ALA A 5 12.03 12.20 20.85
CA ALA A 5 12.60 13.33 20.12
C ALA A 5 14.11 13.41 20.30
N GLU A 6 14.57 13.38 21.56
CA GLU A 6 16.00 13.37 21.89
C GLU A 6 16.69 12.10 21.38
N ALA A 7 16.02 10.94 21.43
CA ALA A 7 16.54 9.71 20.84
C ALA A 7 16.73 9.83 19.32
N ALA A 8 15.80 10.49 18.62
CA ALA A 8 15.89 10.71 17.17
C ALA A 8 17.08 11.63 16.82
N GLU A 9 17.30 12.66 17.61
CA GLU A 9 18.46 13.57 17.48
C GLU A 9 19.78 12.84 17.71
N ILE A 10 19.90 12.07 18.81
CA ILE A 10 21.11 11.29 19.11
C ILE A 10 21.41 10.27 18.00
N LEU A 11 20.38 9.62 17.44
CA LEU A 11 20.54 8.62 16.38
C LEU A 11 20.72 9.24 14.98
N GLY A 12 20.53 10.56 14.82
CA GLY A 12 20.54 11.23 13.52
C GLY A 12 19.44 10.72 12.57
N ARG A 13 18.26 10.35 13.11
CA ARG A 13 17.14 9.76 12.36
C ARG A 13 15.84 10.51 12.61
N SER A 14 14.82 10.21 11.81
CA SER A 14 13.48 10.74 12.05
C SER A 14 12.82 10.07 13.25
N LYS A 15 11.93 10.80 13.95
CA LYS A 15 11.08 10.25 15.02
C LYS A 15 10.26 9.04 14.55
N SER A 16 9.82 9.04 13.29
CA SER A 16 9.09 7.90 12.70
C SER A 16 9.93 6.62 12.65
N THR A 17 11.24 6.73 12.40
CA THR A 17 12.14 5.56 12.41
C THR A 17 12.30 5.00 13.83
N VAL A 18 12.31 5.87 14.84
CA VAL A 18 12.35 5.46 16.25
C VAL A 18 11.03 4.76 16.65
N TYR A 19 9.87 5.28 16.23
CA TYR A 19 8.58 4.60 16.44
C TYR A 19 8.49 3.26 15.70
N ALA A 20 9.01 3.17 14.48
CA ALA A 20 9.08 1.91 13.74
C ALA A 20 9.95 0.87 14.46
N ALA A 21 11.05 1.30 15.09
CA ALA A 21 11.91 0.42 15.90
C ALA A 21 11.26 -0.01 17.23
N LEU A 22 10.35 0.79 17.77
CA LEU A 22 9.54 0.45 18.96
C LEU A 22 8.42 -0.53 18.63
N ASN A 23 7.80 -0.37 17.45
CA ASN A 23 6.65 -1.16 17.02
C ASN A 23 7.04 -2.37 16.13
N SER A 24 8.33 -2.59 15.87
CA SER A 24 8.78 -3.73 15.06
C SER A 24 8.54 -5.05 15.79
N SER A 25 8.46 -6.15 15.03
CA SER A 25 8.43 -7.51 15.61
C SER A 25 9.68 -8.29 15.15
N PRO A 26 10.60 -8.66 16.06
CA PRO A 26 10.64 -8.27 17.47
C PRO A 26 10.97 -6.77 17.67
N PRO A 27 10.53 -6.16 18.79
CA PRO A 27 10.81 -4.76 19.11
C PRO A 27 12.30 -4.53 19.34
N ARG A 28 12.87 -3.53 18.65
CA ARG A 28 14.31 -3.20 18.73
C ARG A 28 14.60 -2.22 19.87
N LEU A 29 13.64 -1.33 20.12
CA LEU A 29 13.67 -0.40 21.22
C LEU A 29 12.49 -0.69 22.15
N HIS A 30 12.67 -0.37 23.42
CA HIS A 30 11.64 -0.50 24.44
C HIS A 30 11.60 0.77 25.27
N TYR A 31 10.40 1.18 25.64
CA TYR A 31 10.24 2.19 26.67
C TYR A 31 10.68 1.62 28.00
N HIS A 32 11.56 2.34 28.68
CA HIS A 32 11.95 2.03 30.04
C HIS A 32 10.90 2.55 31.04
N ASP A 33 10.25 3.66 30.72
CA ASP A 33 9.09 4.17 31.44
C ASP A 33 7.91 4.28 30.47
N LEU A 34 6.95 3.36 30.59
CA LEU A 34 5.76 3.32 29.73
C LEU A 34 4.79 4.47 30.02
N ARG A 35 4.73 4.97 31.27
CA ARG A 35 3.82 6.06 31.64
C ARG A 35 4.25 7.37 31.02
N ARG A 36 5.56 7.62 31.03
CA ARG A 36 6.16 8.84 30.45
C ARG A 36 6.68 8.66 29.04
N ARG A 37 6.62 7.44 28.48
CA ARG A 37 7.15 7.06 27.17
C ARG A 37 8.61 7.45 26.98
N LEU A 38 9.44 7.11 27.97
CA LEU A 38 10.87 7.43 27.98
C LEU A 38 11.73 6.21 27.64
N LEU A 39 12.81 6.47 26.92
CA LEU A 39 13.82 5.52 26.47
C LEU A 39 15.08 5.62 27.35
N LEU A 40 15.82 4.52 27.45
CA LEU A 40 17.14 4.52 28.06
C LEU A 40 18.15 5.08 27.05
N ARG A 41 18.97 6.05 27.47
CA ARG A 41 20.04 6.61 26.63
C ARG A 41 21.20 5.63 26.45
N GLU A 42 21.57 4.93 27.51
CA GLU A 42 22.71 4.01 27.50
C GLU A 42 22.49 2.88 26.50
N GLY A 43 23.44 2.65 25.61
CA GLY A 43 23.35 1.62 24.58
C GLY A 43 22.21 1.81 23.57
N LEU A 44 21.64 3.01 23.44
CA LEU A 44 20.59 3.32 22.47
C LEU A 44 21.05 3.02 21.04
N GLU A 45 22.24 3.49 20.68
CA GLU A 45 22.86 3.25 19.38
C GLU A 45 23.06 1.76 19.12
N ASN A 46 23.58 1.00 20.10
CA ASN A 46 23.80 -0.43 19.95
C ASN A 46 22.50 -1.22 19.76
N ARG A 47 21.45 -0.88 20.51
CA ARG A 47 20.11 -1.50 20.36
C ARG A 47 19.48 -1.16 19.02
N PHE A 48 19.67 0.07 18.55
CA PHE A 48 19.14 0.53 17.28
C PHE A 48 19.91 -0.04 16.07
N ALA A 49 21.25 -0.08 16.14
CA ALA A 49 22.17 -0.51 15.09
C ALA A 49 22.13 -2.02 14.82
N ARG A 50 21.72 -2.84 15.79
CA ARG A 50 21.56 -4.30 15.64
C ARG A 50 20.63 -4.72 14.50
N SER A 51 19.92 -3.78 13.86
CA SER A 51 19.06 -4.08 12.70
C SER A 51 19.07 -2.98 11.63
N THR A 52 20.24 -2.44 11.31
CA THR A 52 20.52 -2.21 9.90
C THR A 52 20.88 -3.57 9.32
N ARG A 53 19.88 -4.29 8.78
CA ARG A 53 20.21 -5.26 7.72
C ARG A 53 21.16 -4.51 6.78
N PRO A 54 22.30 -5.09 6.32
CA PRO A 54 23.06 -4.45 5.27
C PRO A 54 22.04 -4.05 4.22
N ARG A 55 21.94 -2.75 3.97
CA ARG A 55 21.14 -2.27 2.86
C ARG A 55 21.87 -2.90 1.70
N ILE A 56 21.30 -3.97 1.16
CA ILE A 56 21.70 -4.47 -0.14
C ILE A 56 21.30 -3.31 -1.04
N ASP A 57 22.21 -2.35 -1.19
CA ASP A 57 22.32 -1.50 -2.36
C ASP A 57 22.70 -2.45 -3.50
N LYS A 58 21.78 -3.35 -3.83
CA LYS A 58 21.48 -3.50 -5.23
C LYS A 58 20.85 -2.15 -5.55
N PRO A 59 21.37 -1.36 -6.52
CA PRO A 59 20.48 -0.43 -7.18
C PRO A 59 19.26 -1.27 -7.53
N GLN A 60 18.12 -0.96 -6.91
CA GLN A 60 16.87 -1.46 -7.43
C GLN A 60 16.94 -1.05 -8.90
N PRO A 61 16.98 -1.97 -9.87
CA PRO A 61 16.87 -1.56 -11.26
C PRO A 61 15.66 -0.63 -11.25
N GLN A 62 15.89 0.63 -11.60
CA GLN A 62 14.79 1.57 -11.77
C GLN A 62 13.80 0.78 -12.58
N ALA A 63 12.63 0.50 -12.00
CA ALA A 63 11.57 -0.13 -12.73
C ALA A 63 11.40 0.78 -13.93
N SER A 64 11.88 0.31 -15.09
CA SER A 64 11.86 1.01 -16.36
C SER A 64 10.48 1.61 -16.44
N GLU A 65 10.42 2.95 -16.42
CA GLU A 65 9.20 3.76 -16.33
C GLU A 65 7.97 2.93 -16.65
N ALA A 66 7.41 2.28 -15.62
CA ALA A 66 6.10 1.69 -15.75
C ALA A 66 5.23 2.93 -15.85
N LYS A 67 4.93 3.32 -17.10
CA LYS A 67 4.14 4.51 -17.48
C LYS A 67 3.22 4.79 -16.33
N SER A 68 3.55 5.81 -15.55
CA SER A 68 2.82 6.14 -14.35
C SER A 68 1.41 6.46 -14.81
N GLN A 69 0.53 5.45 -14.76
CA GLN A 69 -0.89 5.59 -14.99
C GLN A 69 -1.30 6.62 -13.94
N THR A 70 -1.54 7.83 -14.42
CA THR A 70 -2.02 8.90 -13.58
C THR A 70 -3.38 8.47 -13.04
N ALA A 71 -3.81 8.98 -11.88
CA ALA A 71 -5.16 8.69 -11.36
C ALA A 71 -6.26 8.95 -12.42
N ASN A 72 -5.99 9.89 -13.33
CA ASN A 72 -6.82 10.23 -14.48
C ASN A 72 -6.92 9.11 -15.54
N ASP A 73 -5.86 8.31 -15.71
CA ASP A 73 -5.87 7.16 -16.61
C ASP A 73 -6.74 6.03 -16.03
N PHE A 74 -6.70 5.81 -14.72
CA PHE A 74 -7.58 4.85 -14.05
C PHE A 74 -9.05 5.25 -14.16
N GLU A 75 -9.39 6.53 -13.99
CA GLU A 75 -10.77 7.00 -14.12
C GLU A 75 -11.32 6.74 -15.53
N LYS A 76 -10.54 7.03 -16.58
CA LYS A 76 -10.93 6.76 -17.97
C LYS A 76 -11.10 5.27 -18.27
N GLN A 77 -10.21 4.44 -17.74
CA GLN A 77 -10.33 2.99 -17.87
C GLN A 77 -11.61 2.47 -17.21
N TRP A 78 -11.95 2.98 -16.03
CA TRP A 78 -13.18 2.64 -15.33
C TRP A 78 -14.43 3.16 -16.05
N GLU A 79 -14.35 4.32 -16.71
CA GLU A 79 -15.44 4.86 -17.51
C GLU A 79 -15.80 3.93 -18.68
N ILE A 80 -14.80 3.41 -19.40
CA ILE A 80 -14.99 2.44 -20.51
C ILE A 80 -15.62 1.13 -20.00
N ILE A 81 -15.11 0.61 -18.87
CA ILE A 81 -15.65 -0.61 -18.25
C ILE A 81 -17.10 -0.38 -17.79
N ALA A 82 -17.38 0.76 -17.17
CA ALA A 82 -18.72 1.11 -16.69
C ALA A 82 -19.72 1.32 -17.84
N GLU A 83 -19.29 1.96 -18.94
CA GLU A 83 -20.12 2.12 -20.14
C GLU A 83 -20.46 0.76 -20.76
N THR A 84 -19.47 -0.12 -20.90
CA THR A 84 -19.67 -1.49 -21.40
C THR A 84 -20.59 -2.28 -20.47
N ALA A 85 -20.43 -2.16 -19.16
CA ALA A 85 -21.32 -2.77 -18.19
C ALA A 85 -22.74 -2.22 -18.32
N ASN A 86 -22.95 -0.91 -18.47
CA ASN A 86 -24.30 -0.34 -18.64
C ASN A 86 -25.00 -0.81 -19.93
N GLN A 87 -24.25 -1.13 -20.99
CA GLN A 87 -24.81 -1.64 -22.24
C GLN A 87 -25.14 -3.13 -22.19
N THR A 88 -24.39 -3.91 -21.40
CA THR A 88 -24.47 -5.38 -21.38
C THR A 88 -25.23 -5.92 -20.18
N LEU A 89 -25.23 -5.18 -19.08
CA LEU A 89 -25.80 -5.58 -17.82
C LEU A 89 -27.28 -5.22 -17.78
N ASP A 90 -28.12 -6.24 -17.77
CA ASP A 90 -29.54 -6.08 -17.52
C ASP A 90 -29.77 -5.81 -16.03
N SER A 91 -29.91 -4.53 -15.69
CA SER A 91 -30.18 -4.06 -14.33
C SER A 91 -31.48 -4.62 -13.74
N SER A 92 -32.41 -5.10 -14.56
CA SER A 92 -33.65 -5.74 -14.10
C SER A 92 -33.45 -7.18 -13.59
N ALA A 93 -32.36 -7.83 -14.01
CA ALA A 93 -31.96 -9.17 -13.57
C ALA A 93 -31.16 -9.15 -12.26
N LEU A 94 -30.62 -7.98 -11.87
CA LEU A 94 -29.92 -7.80 -10.60
C LEU A 94 -30.91 -7.42 -9.50
N LEU A 95 -31.22 -8.39 -8.64
CA LEU A 95 -31.99 -8.14 -7.42
C LEU A 95 -31.13 -7.39 -6.39
N ALA A 96 -31.79 -6.66 -5.49
CA ALA A 96 -31.11 -6.05 -4.35
C ALA A 96 -30.38 -7.13 -3.51
N PRO A 97 -29.22 -6.81 -2.91
CA PRO A 97 -28.44 -7.77 -2.14
C PRO A 97 -29.25 -8.35 -0.97
N PRO A 98 -28.96 -9.60 -0.54
CA PRO A 98 -27.74 -10.36 -0.85
C PRO A 98 -27.77 -11.04 -2.23
N TRP A 99 -26.67 -10.90 -2.97
CA TRP A 99 -26.54 -11.48 -4.30
C TRP A 99 -26.25 -12.98 -4.26
N SER A 100 -26.87 -13.72 -5.16
CA SER A 100 -26.57 -15.14 -5.35
C SER A 100 -25.22 -15.34 -6.07
N GLY A 101 -24.62 -16.53 -5.95
CA GLY A 101 -23.38 -16.85 -6.65
C GLY A 101 -23.48 -16.72 -8.18
N GLN A 102 -24.68 -16.92 -8.74
CA GLN A 102 -24.94 -16.71 -10.17
C GLN A 102 -24.93 -15.24 -10.55
N GLN A 103 -25.46 -14.35 -9.69
CA GLN A 103 -25.42 -12.91 -9.92
C GLN A 103 -23.98 -12.37 -9.88
N TRP A 104 -23.15 -12.91 -8.98
CA TRP A 104 -21.71 -12.62 -8.97
C TRP A 104 -21.00 -13.08 -10.23
N ALA A 105 -21.35 -14.25 -10.77
CA ALA A 105 -20.78 -14.75 -12.00
C ALA A 105 -21.15 -13.89 -13.22
N VAL A 106 -22.39 -13.39 -13.28
CA VAL A 106 -22.84 -12.45 -14.33
C VAL A 106 -22.04 -11.15 -14.26
N LEU A 107 -21.88 -10.57 -13.07
CA LEU A 107 -21.11 -9.34 -12.87
C LEU A 107 -19.62 -9.54 -13.24
N ALA A 108 -19.02 -10.65 -12.81
CA ALA A 108 -17.64 -10.98 -13.18
C ALA A 108 -17.46 -11.12 -14.69
N GLY A 109 -18.42 -11.75 -15.38
CA GLY A 109 -18.43 -11.85 -16.84
C GLY A 109 -18.52 -10.49 -17.54
N THR A 110 -19.36 -9.58 -17.04
CA THR A 110 -19.48 -8.22 -17.60
C THR A 110 -18.20 -7.39 -17.42
N ILE A 111 -17.52 -7.55 -16.28
CA ILE A 111 -16.23 -6.90 -16.03
C ILE A 111 -15.16 -7.44 -16.99
N GLN A 112 -15.11 -8.76 -17.21
CA GLN A 112 -14.20 -9.39 -18.15
C GLN A 112 -14.36 -8.81 -19.57
N VAL A 113 -15.59 -8.67 -20.05
CA VAL A 113 -15.88 -8.08 -21.37
C VAL A 113 -15.46 -6.60 -21.43
N GLY A 114 -15.67 -5.84 -20.37
CA GLY A 114 -15.20 -4.45 -20.27
C GLY A 114 -13.67 -4.33 -20.29
N MET A 115 -12.96 -5.28 -19.68
CA MET A 115 -11.49 -5.34 -19.74
C MET A 115 -10.99 -5.67 -21.15
N GLU A 116 -11.64 -6.59 -21.86
CA GLU A 116 -11.31 -6.92 -23.26
C GLU A 116 -11.57 -5.72 -24.20
N ALA A 117 -12.64 -4.96 -23.98
CA ALA A 117 -12.91 -3.72 -24.71
C ALA A 117 -11.84 -2.65 -24.45
N LEU A 118 -11.40 -2.52 -23.20
CA LEU A 118 -10.33 -1.61 -22.83
C LEU A 118 -8.98 -1.98 -23.47
N ASP A 119 -8.65 -3.26 -23.51
CA ASP A 119 -7.44 -3.75 -24.20
C ASP A 119 -7.53 -3.43 -25.70
N ALA A 120 -8.68 -3.71 -26.34
CA ALA A 120 -8.88 -3.40 -27.75
C ALA A 120 -8.74 -1.90 -28.07
N GLU A 121 -9.19 -1.01 -27.18
CA GLU A 121 -9.04 0.44 -27.35
C GLU A 121 -7.59 0.91 -27.13
N THR A 122 -6.86 0.25 -26.22
CA THR A 122 -5.46 0.56 -25.90
C THR A 122 -4.49 0.17 -27.02
N TYR A 123 -4.81 -0.88 -27.80
CA TYR A 123 -4.00 -1.37 -28.93
C TYR A 123 -4.37 -0.75 -30.31
N LYS A 124 -5.31 0.19 -30.37
CA LYS A 124 -5.65 0.93 -31.61
C LYS A 124 -4.68 2.09 -31.95
N VAL A 125 -3.59 2.25 -31.18
CA VAL A 125 -2.53 3.27 -31.37
C VAL A 125 -1.33 2.64 -32.07
#